data_AF-A0A353GR91-F1
#
_entry.id   AF-A0A353GR91-F1
#
_cell.length_a   1.000
_cell.length_b   1.000
_cell.length_c   1.000
_cell.angle_alpha   90.00
_cell.angle_beta   90.00
_cell.angle_gamma   90.00
#
_symmetry.space_group_name_H-M   'P 1'
#
loop_
_entity.id
_entity.type
_entity.pdbx_description
1 polymer ?
#
loop_
_entity_poly.entity_id
_entity_poly.type
_entity_poly.pdbx_seq_one_letter_code
_entity_poly.pdbx_strand_id
1 'polypeptide(L)'
;MKIATKFFGLIEIDEKECINFSHGIPGFENFHRYFIKKYKEQSPFLVMQSTEKTDLAFILIELEQIIPGYSIDLDDDIVAELKLTEPADAIVRVIVTLPEDVNKATVNLAAPIIINFKSGLAKQIILNNPQYSLKHPLFAPEEEKEVLQATP
;
A
#
# COMPACT_ATOMS: atom_id res chain seq x y z
N MET A 1 -1.92 -18.61 13.70
CA MET A 1 -1.64 -19.53 12.57
C MET A 1 -0.19 -19.38 12.14
N LYS A 2 0.48 -20.46 11.70
CA LYS A 2 1.89 -20.43 11.26
C LYS A 2 2.00 -20.21 9.75
N ILE A 3 2.76 -19.21 9.34
CA ILE A 3 2.92 -18.80 7.94
C ILE A 3 4.39 -18.67 7.58
N ALA A 4 4.79 -19.29 6.47
CA ALA A 4 6.11 -19.09 5.89
C ALA A 4 6.10 -17.81 5.03
N THR A 5 7.05 -16.92 5.30
CA THR A 5 7.07 -15.56 4.74
C THR A 5 8.37 -15.30 3.98
N LYS A 6 8.33 -14.37 3.02
CA LYS A 6 9.49 -13.99 2.21
C LYS A 6 10.63 -13.37 3.03
N PHE A 7 10.30 -12.57 4.05
CA PHE A 7 11.27 -11.73 4.76
C PHE A 7 11.45 -12.06 6.24
N PHE A 8 10.54 -12.82 6.85
CA PHE A 8 10.53 -13.06 8.30
C PHE A 8 10.64 -14.55 8.66
N GLY A 9 10.87 -15.44 7.69
CA GLY A 9 10.87 -16.88 7.90
C GLY A 9 9.50 -17.40 8.28
N LEU A 10 9.46 -18.42 9.15
CA LEU A 10 8.23 -18.99 9.68
C LEU A 10 7.79 -18.20 10.92
N ILE A 11 6.64 -17.53 10.84
CA ILE A 11 6.10 -16.74 11.94
C ILE A 11 4.70 -17.21 12.32
N GLU A 12 4.25 -16.83 13.51
CA GLU A 12 2.88 -17.00 13.97
C GLU A 12 2.17 -15.65 13.98
N ILE A 13 0.97 -15.59 13.38
CA ILE A 13 0.10 -14.40 13.33
C ILE A 13 -1.32 -14.77 13.77
N ASP A 14 -2.07 -13.81 14.31
CA ASP A 14 -3.52 -14.00 14.53
C ASP A 14 -4.25 -13.95 13.18
N GLU A 15 -5.25 -14.80 12.99
CA GLU A 15 -6.09 -14.77 11.80
C GLU A 15 -6.82 -13.42 11.66
N LYS A 16 -7.09 -12.74 12.78
CA LYS A 16 -7.69 -11.40 12.82
C LYS A 16 -6.77 -10.29 12.29
N GLU A 17 -5.47 -10.54 12.20
CA GLU A 17 -4.51 -9.60 11.61
C GLU A 17 -4.52 -9.66 10.07
N CYS A 18 -5.26 -10.62 9.49
CA CYS A 18 -5.37 -10.76 8.05
C CYS A 18 -6.34 -9.73 7.47
N ILE A 19 -5.92 -9.13 6.36
CA ILE A 19 -6.77 -8.34 5.47
C ILE A 19 -7.16 -9.20 4.25
N ASN A 20 -8.32 -8.91 3.68
CA ASN A 20 -8.93 -9.67 2.60
C ASN A 20 -9.18 -8.79 1.36
N PHE A 21 -8.57 -9.18 0.24
CA PHE A 21 -8.81 -8.60 -1.07
C PHE A 21 -9.85 -9.43 -1.81
N SER A 22 -11.11 -8.98 -1.85
CA SER A 22 -12.22 -9.74 -2.45
C SER A 22 -11.97 -10.18 -3.90
N HIS A 23 -11.23 -9.38 -4.66
CA HIS A 23 -10.85 -9.65 -6.05
C HIS A 23 -9.35 -9.93 -6.23
N GLY A 24 -8.63 -10.11 -5.12
CA GLY A 24 -7.17 -10.14 -5.13
C GLY A 24 -6.58 -8.78 -5.52
N ILE A 25 -5.33 -8.82 -5.99
CA ILE A 25 -4.58 -7.65 -6.47
C ILE A 25 -4.38 -7.83 -7.98
N PRO A 26 -4.47 -6.79 -8.83
CA PRO A 26 -4.16 -6.90 -10.26
C PRO A 26 -2.82 -7.63 -10.53
N GLY A 27 -2.86 -8.68 -11.34
CA GLY A 27 -1.75 -9.61 -11.60
C GLY A 27 -1.55 -10.73 -10.57
N PHE A 28 -2.33 -10.73 -9.49
CA PHE A 28 -2.31 -11.70 -8.38
C PHE A 28 -3.74 -12.01 -7.88
N GLU A 29 -4.70 -12.12 -8.80
CA GLU A 29 -6.14 -12.21 -8.52
C GLU A 29 -6.54 -13.47 -7.76
N ASN A 30 -5.71 -14.51 -7.79
CA ASN A 30 -5.94 -15.78 -7.09
C ASN A 30 -5.54 -15.76 -5.60
N PHE A 31 -4.96 -14.66 -5.12
CA PHE A 31 -4.47 -14.53 -3.75
C PHE A 31 -5.21 -13.39 -3.05
N HIS A 32 -5.95 -13.74 -2.01
CA HIS A 32 -6.93 -12.88 -1.36
C HIS A 32 -6.51 -12.47 0.05
N ARG A 33 -5.68 -13.26 0.72
CA ARG A 33 -5.37 -13.06 2.15
C ARG A 33 -3.94 -12.60 2.36
N TYR A 34 -3.82 -11.48 3.08
CA TYR A 34 -2.54 -10.86 3.38
C TYR A 34 -2.50 -10.40 4.83
N PHE A 35 -1.30 -10.17 5.37
CA PHE A 35 -1.11 -9.40 6.59
C PHE A 35 -0.01 -8.36 6.37
N ILE A 36 -0.01 -7.30 7.17
CA ILE A 36 0.96 -6.21 7.06
C ILE A 36 1.82 -6.16 8.31
N LYS A 37 3.14 -6.12 8.13
CA LYS A 37 4.11 -6.02 9.22
C LYS A 37 5.21 -5.01 8.88
N LYS A 38 5.71 -4.28 9.88
CA LYS A 38 6.90 -3.45 9.71
C LYS A 38 8.09 -4.32 9.28
N TYR A 39 8.85 -3.87 8.29
CA TYR A 39 10.05 -4.59 7.87
C TYR A 39 11.09 -4.63 9.00
N LYS A 40 11.32 -3.49 9.66
CA LYS A 40 12.13 -3.31 10.88
C LYS A 40 11.53 -2.16 11.69
N GLU A 41 11.79 -2.10 13.00
CA GLU A 41 11.21 -1.06 13.89
C GLU A 41 11.40 0.38 13.41
N GLN A 42 12.61 0.70 12.92
CA GLN A 42 12.99 2.04 12.45
C GLN A 42 12.86 2.21 10.93
N SER A 43 12.31 1.22 10.22
CA SER A 43 12.16 1.27 8.77
C SER A 43 10.85 1.97 8.40
N PRO A 44 10.85 2.87 7.39
CA PRO A 44 9.61 3.44 6.86
C PRO A 44 8.81 2.39 6.06
N PHE A 45 9.45 1.29 5.69
CA PHE A 45 8.83 0.22 4.90
C PHE A 45 8.03 -0.77 5.74
N LEU A 46 6.87 -1.09 5.20
CA LEU A 46 5.99 -2.18 5.61
C LEU A 46 6.10 -3.31 4.57
N VAL A 47 5.81 -4.53 5.00
CA VAL A 47 5.68 -5.70 4.15
C VAL A 47 4.24 -6.16 4.22
N MET A 48 3.56 -6.21 3.08
CA MET A 48 2.29 -6.91 2.92
C MET A 48 2.56 -8.30 2.36
N GLN A 49 2.40 -9.31 3.19
CA GLN A 49 2.75 -10.71 2.89
C GLN A 49 1.49 -11.52 2.63
N SER A 50 1.45 -12.27 1.53
CA SER A 50 0.39 -13.24 1.28
C SER A 50 0.48 -14.38 2.28
N THR A 51 -0.65 -14.80 2.85
CA THR A 51 -0.73 -16.00 3.70
C THR A 51 -0.84 -17.28 2.88
N GLU A 52 -1.06 -17.15 1.57
CA GLU A 52 -1.32 -18.25 0.63
C GLU A 52 -0.09 -18.59 -0.22
N LYS A 53 0.84 -17.65 -0.38
CA LYS A 53 2.09 -17.85 -1.15
C LYS A 53 3.28 -17.14 -0.50
N THR A 54 4.25 -17.92 -0.04
CA THR A 54 5.44 -17.42 0.67
C THR A 54 6.21 -16.35 -0.11
N ASP A 55 6.48 -16.56 -1.39
CA ASP A 55 7.29 -15.62 -2.21
C ASP A 55 6.51 -14.36 -2.67
N LEU A 56 5.21 -14.30 -2.39
CA LEU A 56 4.36 -13.17 -2.72
C LEU A 56 4.27 -12.20 -1.54
N ALA A 57 5.05 -11.12 -1.64
CA ALA A 57 5.00 -10.02 -0.70
C ALA A 57 5.31 -8.70 -1.41
N PHE A 58 4.64 -7.65 -0.97
CA PHE A 58 4.78 -6.29 -1.47
C PHE A 58 5.42 -5.41 -0.41
N ILE A 59 6.30 -4.50 -0.83
CA ILE A 59 6.83 -3.47 0.05
C ILE A 59 5.89 -2.27 -0.04
N LEU A 60 5.42 -1.79 1.10
CA LEU A 60 4.53 -0.65 1.21
C LEU A 60 5.20 0.47 2.01
N ILE A 61 4.65 1.67 1.90
CA ILE A 61 5.01 2.81 2.74
C ILE A 61 3.77 3.64 3.09
N GLU A 62 3.89 4.44 4.14
CA GLU A 62 2.91 5.44 4.54
C GLU A 62 3.15 6.76 3.77
N LEU A 63 2.07 7.34 3.25
CA LEU A 63 2.14 8.43 2.27
C LEU A 63 2.43 9.81 2.85
N GLU A 64 1.98 10.07 4.08
CA GLU A 64 2.04 11.41 4.70
C GLU A 64 3.46 11.95 4.81
N GLN A 65 4.46 11.07 4.93
CA GLN A 65 5.87 11.45 5.03
C GLN A 65 6.53 11.74 3.68
N ILE A 66 5.92 11.28 2.58
CA ILE A 66 6.50 11.39 1.22
C ILE A 66 5.83 12.52 0.46
N ILE A 67 4.49 12.59 0.51
CA ILE A 67 3.68 13.51 -0.28
C ILE A 67 2.64 14.15 0.63
N PRO A 68 3.01 15.25 1.32
CA PRO A 68 2.05 16.04 2.07
C PRO A 68 0.89 16.47 1.18
N GLY A 69 -0.34 16.28 1.65
CA GLY A 69 -1.55 16.63 0.90
C GLY A 69 -2.01 15.58 -0.12
N TYR A 70 -1.41 14.40 -0.16
CA TYR A 70 -1.95 13.28 -0.95
C TYR A 70 -3.38 12.94 -0.49
N SER A 71 -4.36 13.17 -1.36
CA SER A 71 -5.77 12.89 -1.13
C SER A 71 -6.35 12.05 -2.26
N ILE A 72 -7.36 11.24 -1.95
CA ILE A 72 -8.02 10.39 -2.92
C ILE A 72 -9.51 10.56 -2.77
N ASP A 73 -10.20 10.58 -3.91
CA ASP A 73 -11.65 10.51 -3.97
C ASP A 73 -12.02 9.07 -4.34
N LEU A 74 -12.94 8.48 -3.57
CA LEU A 74 -13.42 7.13 -3.78
C LEU A 74 -14.86 7.18 -4.28
N ASP A 75 -15.15 6.45 -5.36
CA ASP A 75 -16.50 6.27 -5.85
C ASP A 75 -17.36 5.48 -4.83
N ASP A 76 -18.67 5.75 -4.81
CA ASP A 76 -19.62 5.13 -3.88
C ASP A 76 -19.57 3.59 -3.90
N ASP A 77 -19.32 3.00 -5.07
CA ASP A 77 -19.17 1.55 -5.23
C ASP A 77 -17.97 1.00 -4.44
N ILE A 78 -16.85 1.72 -4.43
CA ILE A 78 -15.65 1.34 -3.67
C ILE A 78 -15.90 1.51 -2.17
N VAL A 79 -16.56 2.61 -1.78
CA VAL A 79 -16.94 2.88 -0.38
C VAL A 79 -17.82 1.74 0.14
N ALA A 80 -18.82 1.34 -0.62
CA ALA A 80 -19.73 0.25 -0.29
C ALA A 80 -19.00 -1.12 -0.24
N GLU A 81 -18.16 -1.42 -1.23
CA GLU A 81 -17.40 -2.68 -1.30
C GLU A 81 -16.48 -2.85 -0.08
N LEU A 82 -15.78 -1.78 0.31
CA LEU A 82 -14.88 -1.79 1.45
C LEU A 82 -15.61 -1.59 2.79
N LYS A 83 -16.93 -1.36 2.77
CA LYS A 83 -17.76 -1.07 3.95
C LYS A 83 -17.26 0.12 4.76
N LEU A 84 -16.75 1.15 4.08
CA LEU A 84 -16.30 2.38 4.73
C LEU A 84 -17.51 3.19 5.17
N THR A 85 -17.51 3.64 6.42
CA THR A 85 -18.59 4.48 6.99
C THR A 85 -18.15 5.92 7.20
N GLU A 86 -16.85 6.14 7.38
CA GLU A 86 -16.21 7.44 7.53
C GLU A 86 -14.77 7.39 6.98
N PRO A 87 -14.16 8.52 6.57
CA PRO A 87 -12.78 8.53 6.06
C PRO A 87 -11.75 7.93 7.03
N ALA A 88 -11.98 8.05 8.34
CA ALA A 88 -11.10 7.50 9.36
C ALA A 88 -11.04 5.95 9.33
N ASP A 89 -12.01 5.28 8.71
CA ASP A 89 -12.01 3.81 8.51
C ASP A 89 -10.92 3.35 7.54
N ALA A 90 -10.49 4.24 6.64
CA ALA A 90 -9.58 3.92 5.56
C ALA A 90 -8.12 4.13 5.96
N ILE A 91 -7.33 3.08 5.84
CA ILE A 91 -5.88 3.15 5.82
C ILE A 91 -5.42 3.12 4.36
N VAL A 92 -4.64 4.13 3.97
CA VAL A 92 -4.09 4.24 2.61
C VAL A 92 -2.61 3.86 2.62
N ARG A 93 -2.21 2.99 1.68
CA ARG A 93 -0.82 2.57 1.46
C ARG A 93 -0.50 2.57 -0.03
N VAL A 94 0.77 2.75 -0.38
CA VAL A 94 1.24 2.59 -1.77
C VAL A 94 2.34 1.55 -1.86
N ILE A 95 2.40 0.88 -3.01
CA ILE A 95 3.42 -0.13 -3.31
C ILE A 95 4.71 0.58 -3.76
N VAL A 96 5.82 0.13 -3.19
CA VAL A 96 7.18 0.54 -3.56
C VAL A 96 7.73 -0.43 -4.59
N THR A 97 8.27 0.10 -5.68
CA THR A 97 9.14 -0.62 -6.60
C THR A 97 10.59 -0.37 -6.18
N LEU A 98 11.27 -1.42 -5.75
CA LEU A 98 12.69 -1.37 -5.35
C LEU A 98 13.57 -1.92 -6.48
N PRO A 99 14.34 -1.07 -7.19
CA PRO A 99 15.39 -1.53 -8.10
C PRO A 99 16.67 -1.89 -7.31
N GLU A 100 17.71 -2.34 -8.03
CA GLU A 100 19.01 -2.67 -7.42
C GLU A 100 19.64 -1.46 -6.69
N ASP A 101 19.55 -0.28 -7.30
CA ASP A 101 19.95 0.99 -6.68
C ASP A 101 18.77 1.59 -5.91
N VAL A 102 18.77 1.45 -4.59
CA VAL A 102 17.67 1.90 -3.72
C VAL A 102 17.32 3.38 -3.90
N ASN A 103 18.27 4.23 -4.31
CA ASN A 103 18.01 5.67 -4.54
C ASN A 103 17.04 5.90 -5.70
N LYS A 104 16.88 4.90 -6.59
CA LYS A 104 15.92 4.92 -7.71
C LYS A 104 14.58 4.28 -7.35
N ALA A 105 14.33 3.98 -6.07
CA ALA A 105 13.05 3.45 -5.65
C ALA A 105 11.92 4.41 -6.01
N THR A 106 10.81 3.86 -6.46
CA THR A 106 9.62 4.63 -6.82
C THR A 106 8.38 4.07 -6.12
N VAL A 107 7.40 4.93 -5.86
CA VAL A 107 6.08 4.54 -5.37
C VAL A 107 5.02 4.69 -6.45
N ASN A 108 4.03 3.79 -6.45
CA ASN A 108 2.89 3.88 -7.34
C ASN A 108 1.74 4.64 -6.65
N LEU A 109 1.62 5.93 -6.97
CA LEU A 109 0.56 6.79 -6.45
C LEU A 109 -0.75 6.64 -7.22
N ALA A 110 -0.68 6.21 -8.48
CA ALA A 110 -1.86 5.98 -9.30
C ALA A 110 -2.64 4.73 -8.89
N ALA A 111 -2.06 3.83 -8.07
CA ALA A 111 -2.73 2.62 -7.65
C ALA A 111 -2.55 2.28 -6.15
N PRO A 112 -3.11 3.09 -5.23
CA PRO A 112 -3.00 2.84 -3.79
C PRO A 112 -3.82 1.62 -3.36
N ILE A 113 -3.42 1.07 -2.22
CA ILE A 113 -4.15 0.07 -1.46
C ILE A 113 -4.96 0.77 -0.40
N ILE A 114 -6.27 0.54 -0.41
CA ILE A 114 -7.20 1.02 0.61
C ILE A 114 -7.60 -0.16 1.47
N ILE A 115 -7.50 0.00 2.79
CA ILE A 115 -7.83 -1.02 3.78
C ILE A 115 -8.83 -0.42 4.75
N ASN A 116 -9.98 -1.06 4.93
CA ASN A 116 -10.86 -0.76 6.04
C ASN A 116 -10.33 -1.45 7.30
N PHE A 117 -9.84 -0.69 8.27
CA PHE A 117 -9.23 -1.26 9.47
C PHE A 117 -10.23 -1.99 10.38
N LYS A 118 -11.52 -1.63 10.31
CA LYS A 118 -12.60 -2.25 11.09
C LYS A 118 -13.03 -3.60 10.51
N SER A 119 -13.19 -3.66 9.18
CA SER A 119 -13.70 -4.87 8.50
C SER A 119 -12.60 -5.80 7.98
N GLY A 120 -11.37 -5.32 7.85
CA GLY A 120 -10.26 -6.04 7.23
C GLY A 120 -10.36 -6.15 5.71
N LEU A 121 -11.35 -5.53 5.07
CA LEU A 121 -11.48 -5.54 3.61
C LEU A 121 -10.47 -4.59 2.98
N ALA A 122 -9.85 -5.03 1.89
CA ALA A 122 -8.84 -4.27 1.17
C ALA A 122 -9.05 -4.32 -0.34
N LYS A 123 -8.62 -3.26 -1.04
CA LYS A 123 -8.64 -3.18 -2.50
C LYS A 123 -7.48 -2.34 -3.00
N GLN A 124 -6.84 -2.76 -4.09
CA GLN A 124 -6.00 -1.86 -4.87
C GLN A 124 -6.90 -1.13 -5.88
N ILE A 125 -6.97 0.19 -5.77
CA ILE A 125 -7.79 1.02 -6.66
C ILE A 125 -6.89 1.66 -7.71
N ILE A 126 -7.39 1.88 -8.92
CA ILE A 126 -6.68 2.64 -9.96
C ILE A 126 -7.30 4.03 -10.00
N LEU A 127 -6.51 5.06 -9.71
CA LEU A 127 -6.94 6.45 -9.70
C LEU A 127 -6.82 7.05 -11.10
N ASN A 128 -7.87 7.76 -11.52
CA ASN A 128 -7.87 8.56 -12.75
C ASN A 128 -7.46 10.00 -12.48
N ASN A 129 -6.41 10.21 -11.68
CA ASN A 129 -5.87 11.55 -11.40
C ASN A 129 -4.51 11.71 -12.10
N PRO A 130 -4.37 12.64 -13.07
CA PRO A 130 -3.12 12.84 -13.81
C PRO A 130 -1.96 13.33 -12.94
N GLN A 131 -2.22 13.86 -11.74
CA GLN A 131 -1.18 14.27 -10.80
C GLN A 131 -0.44 13.08 -10.16
N TYR A 132 -1.08 11.91 -10.12
CA TYR A 132 -0.54 10.73 -9.46
C TYR A 132 0.13 9.80 -10.45
N SER A 133 1.47 9.78 -10.41
CA SER A 133 2.27 8.93 -11.30
C SER A 133 2.38 7.49 -10.82
N LEU A 134 2.55 6.56 -11.76
CA LEU A 134 2.85 5.15 -11.48
C LEU A 134 4.26 4.93 -10.89
N LYS A 135 5.17 5.89 -11.11
CA LYS A 135 6.59 5.82 -10.73
C LYS A 135 7.06 7.14 -10.14
N HIS A 136 6.52 7.49 -8.97
CA HIS A 136 6.96 8.69 -8.26
C HIS A 136 8.27 8.40 -7.50
N PRO A 137 9.35 9.16 -7.67
CA PRO A 137 10.60 8.94 -6.95
C PRO A 137 10.41 9.00 -5.43
N LEU A 138 10.93 8.01 -4.70
CA LEU A 138 10.87 8.00 -3.24
C LEU A 138 11.95 8.89 -2.60
N PHE A 139 13.11 8.97 -3.26
CA PHE A 139 14.28 9.74 -2.83
C PHE A 139 14.59 10.80 -3.88
N ALA A 140 13.73 11.81 -4.03
CA ALA A 140 14.06 12.97 -4.86
C ALA A 140 15.09 13.86 -4.13
N PRO A 141 16.10 14.42 -4.82
CA PRO A 141 16.91 15.51 -4.30
C PRO A 141 16.01 16.69 -3.90
N GLU A 142 16.36 17.42 -2.85
CA GLU A 142 15.53 18.50 -2.26
C GLU A 142 15.12 19.59 -3.27
N GLU A 143 15.83 19.72 -4.40
CA GLU A 143 15.64 20.75 -5.43
C GLU A 143 14.34 20.60 -6.27
N GLU A 144 13.69 19.43 -6.32
CA GLU A 144 12.43 19.25 -7.07
C GLU A 144 11.16 19.43 -6.21
N LYS A 145 11.30 19.56 -4.88
CA LYS A 145 10.13 19.71 -3.97
C LYS A 145 9.49 21.10 -4.03
N GLU A 146 10.20 22.12 -4.51
CA GLU A 146 9.68 23.50 -4.62
C GLU A 146 8.70 23.68 -5.80
N VAL A 147 8.73 22.82 -6.82
CA VAL A 147 7.90 23.01 -8.04
C VAL A 147 6.42 22.67 -7.79
N LEU A 148 6.11 21.79 -6.85
CA LEU A 148 4.72 21.43 -6.50
C LEU A 148 4.06 22.39 -5.50
N GLN A 149 4.83 23.28 -4.86
CA GLN A 149 4.30 24.33 -3.98
C GLN A 149 4.12 25.68 -4.69
N ALA A 150 4.60 25.79 -5.93
CA ALA A 150 4.53 27.00 -6.74
C ALA A 150 3.56 26.83 -7.91
N THR A 151 2.29 26.52 -7.62
CA THR A 151 1.21 26.89 -8.55
C THR A 151 0.28 27.85 -7.80
N PRO A 152 0.16 29.12 -8.23
CA PRO A 152 -0.65 30.12 -7.56
C PRO A 152 -2.16 29.82 -7.62
#